data_AF-A0A359GXE9-F1
#
_entry.id   AF-A0A359GXE9-F1
#
_cell.length_a   1.000
_cell.length_b   1.000
_cell.length_c   1.000
_cell.angle_alpha   90.00
_cell.angle_beta   90.00
_cell.angle_gamma   90.00
#
_symmetry.space_group_name_H-M   'P 1'
#
loop_
_entity.id
_entity.type
_entity.pdbx_description
1 polymer ?
#
loop_
_entity_poly.entity_id
_entity_poly.type
_entity_poly.pdbx_seq_one_letter_code
_entity_poly.pdbx_strand_id
1 'polypeptide(L)' 'GVDKLYAKAMELGATDEGEPGERLPIFYGAYVRDLDGNKLCFFEMKM' A
#
# COMPACT_ATOMS: atom_id res chain seq x y z
N GLY A 1 10.28 -0.84 -0.49
CA GLY A 1 9.36 -1.91 -0.06
C GLY A 1 8.04 -1.35 0.36
N VAL A 2 7.04 -2.22 0.33
CA VAL A 2 5.61 -1.89 0.52
C VAL A 2 5.38 -1.03 1.76
N ASP A 3 5.94 -1.40 2.91
CA ASP A 3 5.79 -0.69 4.18
C ASP A 3 6.26 0.76 4.11
N LYS A 4 7.42 1.01 3.48
CA LYS A 4 7.99 2.35 3.35
C LYS A 4 7.13 3.26 2.48
N LEU A 5 6.59 2.71 1.38
CA LEU A 5 5.74 3.47 0.47
C LEU A 5 4.38 3.76 1.11
N TYR A 6 3.80 2.77 1.80
CA TYR A 6 2.57 2.95 2.57
C TYR A 6 2.74 4.02 3.65
N ALA A 7 3.76 3.92 4.50
CA ALA A 7 4.02 4.90 5.56
C ALA A 7 4.22 6.31 4.99
N LYS A 8 4.93 6.43 3.85
CA LYS A 8 5.09 7.73 3.20
C LYS A 8 3.77 8.27 2.65
N ALA A 9 2.93 7.42 2.08
CA ALA A 9 1.61 7.85 1.61
C ALA A 9 0.74 8.36 2.78
N MET A 10 0.73 7.66 3.91
CA MET A 10 0.01 8.11 5.12
C MET A 10 0.55 9.45 5.65
N GLU A 11 1.88 9.63 5.68
CA GLU A 11 2.52 10.90 6.05
C GLU A 11 2.11 12.07 5.12
N LEU A 12 1.88 11.78 3.83
CA LEU A 12 1.46 12.76 2.83
C LEU A 12 -0.05 13.03 2.83
N GLY A 13 -0.82 12.40 3.73
CA GLY A 13 -2.26 12.62 3.88
C GLY A 13 -3.14 11.69 3.05
N ALA A 14 -2.59 10.59 2.52
CA ALA A 14 -3.41 9.53 1.93
C ALA A 14 -4.34 8.90 2.98
N THR A 15 -5.46 8.33 2.52
CA THR A 15 -6.37 7.58 3.38
C THR A 15 -6.04 6.09 3.32
N ASP A 16 -6.07 5.43 4.47
CA ASP A 16 -5.87 4.00 4.57
C ASP A 16 -7.02 3.22 3.91
N GLU A 17 -6.67 2.25 3.06
CA GLU A 17 -7.58 1.24 2.53
C GLU A 17 -7.05 -0.20 2.74
N GLY A 18 -6.01 -0.36 3.56
CA GLY A 18 -5.43 -1.64 3.92
C GLY A 18 -3.93 -1.55 4.16
N GLU A 19 -3.53 -1.59 5.43
CA GLU A 19 -2.13 -1.64 5.90
C GLU A 19 -1.31 -2.75 5.24
N PRO A 20 0.03 -2.60 5.09
CA PRO A 20 0.91 -3.61 4.52
C PRO A 20 0.72 -5.01 5.12
N GLY A 21 0.59 -6.02 4.25
CA GLY A 21 0.52 -7.39 4.71
C GLY A 21 0.50 -8.42 3.57
N GLU A 22 0.63 -9.68 3.94
CA GLU A 22 0.47 -10.80 3.01
C GLU A 22 -1.00 -10.89 2.57
N ARG A 23 -1.24 -10.91 1.25
CA ARG A 23 -2.59 -11.09 0.70
C ARG A 23 -2.75 -12.44 0.02
N LEU A 24 -1.68 -12.91 -0.59
CA LEU A 24 -1.54 -14.24 -1.20
C LEU A 24 -0.10 -14.70 -0.94
N PRO A 25 0.20 -16.02 -1.04
CA PRO A 25 1.53 -16.55 -0.76
C PRO A 25 2.68 -15.87 -1.53
N ILE A 26 2.40 -15.35 -2.72
CA ILE A 26 3.37 -14.66 -3.58
C ILE A 26 3.20 -13.14 -3.60
N PHE A 27 2.23 -12.59 -2.87
CA PHE A 27 1.86 -11.17 -2.93
C PHE A 27 1.81 -10.58 -1.53
N TYR A 28 2.75 -9.67 -1.27
CA TYR A 28 2.72 -8.77 -0.12
C TYR A 28 2.34 -7.38 -0.60
N GLY A 29 1.31 -6.75 -0.02
CA GLY A 29 0.83 -5.47 -0.52
C GLY A 29 0.04 -4.61 0.47
N ALA A 30 -0.13 -3.35 0.09
CA ALA A 30 -0.85 -2.31 0.83
C ALA A 30 -1.68 -1.45 -0.13
N TYR A 31 -2.75 -0.85 0.40
CA TYR A 31 -3.68 -0.01 -0.37
C TYR A 31 -3.92 1.32 0.33
N VAL A 32 -3.95 2.41 -0.45
CA VAL A 32 -4.31 3.74 0.02
C VAL A 32 -5.16 4.45 -1.03
N ARG A 33 -5.86 5.52 -0.62
CA ARG A 33 -6.39 6.54 -1.54
C ARG A 33 -5.54 7.79 -1.46
N ASP A 34 -5.13 8.31 -2.62
CA ASP A 34 -4.49 9.63 -2.68
C ASP A 34 -5.51 10.76 -2.40
N LEU A 35 -5.04 12.02 -2.44
CA LEU A 35 -5.86 13.20 -2.16
C LEU A 35 -6.94 13.45 -3.22
N ASP A 36 -6.79 12.89 -4.42
CA ASP A 36 -7.79 12.93 -5.49
C ASP A 36 -8.78 11.75 -5.42
N GLY A 37 -8.56 10.82 -4.48
CA GLY A 37 -9.38 9.63 -4.27
C GLY A 37 -9.00 8.44 -5.15
N ASN A 38 -7.90 8.50 -5.91
CA ASN A 38 -7.43 7.36 -6.70
C ASN A 38 -6.89 6.27 -5.78
N LYS A 39 -7.18 5.01 -6.12
CA LYS A 39 -6.69 3.85 -5.37
C LYS A 39 -5.29 3.47 -5.84
N LEU A 40 -4.33 3.46 -4.92
CA LEU A 40 -2.96 3.02 -5.17
C LEU A 40 -2.71 1.66 -4.54
N CYS A 41 -1.86 0.86 -5.18
CA CYS A 41 -1.42 -0.45 -4.70
C CYS A 41 0.11 -0.48 -4.67
N PHE A 42 0.68 -0.63 -3.48
CA PHE A 42 2.10 -0.94 -3.32
C PHE A 42 2.23 -2.43 -3.09
N PHE A 43 3.04 -3.11 -3.88
CA PHE A 43 3.18 -4.55 -3.74
C PHE A 43 4.59 -5.04 -4.10
N GLU A 44 4.95 -6.18 -3.49
CA GLU A 44 6.10 -6.99 -3.84
C GLU A 44 5.63 -8.40 -4.16
N MET A 45 6.13 -8.94 -5.27
CA MET A 45 5.89 -10.32 -5.67
C MET A 45 7.08 -11.18 -5.24
N LYS A 46 6.82 -12.25 -4.49
CA LYS A 46 7.85 -13.26 -4.20
C LYS A 46 7.85 -14.27 -5.34
N MET A 47 9.01 -14.43 -6.00
CA MET A 47 9.29 -15.53 -6.92
C MET A 47 9.71 -16.77 -6.15
#